data_AF-R1EY59-F1
#
_entry.id   AF-R1EY59-F1
#
_cell.length_a   1.000
_cell.length_b   1.000
_cell.length_c   1.000
_cell.angle_alpha   90.00
_cell.angle_beta   90.00
_cell.angle_gamma   90.00
#
_symmetry.space_group_name_H-M   'P 1'
#
loop_
_entity.id
_entity.type
_entity.pdbx_description
1 polymer ?
#
loop_
_entity_poly.entity_id
_entity_poly.type
_entity_poly.pdbx_seq_one_letter_code
_entity_poly.pdbx_strand_id
1 'polypeptide(L)'
;AIPESRGHHIREYDFTSTLPHPEGLRPLFMVNEELYAENPHTAQHIFGTSDGAGTAILTFLGGFHPQTQSMWLTDIAHHHLVMAVVFIYPGDMYRTNWGIGHSMKEILDAHVPPKGRLGAGHRGLLETITDSLHMQLGLALASFGVHKQPHKSALGALGDAQCVRR
;
A
#
# COMPACT_ATOMS: atom_id res chain seq x y z
N ALA A 1 -5.67 14.01 7.64
CA ALA A 1 -6.71 13.50 6.71
C ALA A 1 -7.92 12.94 7.46
N ILE A 2 -7.79 11.82 8.19
CA ILE A 2 -8.92 11.24 8.94
C ILE A 2 -9.52 12.24 9.96
N PRO A 3 -8.75 12.96 10.78
CA PRO A 3 -9.33 13.95 11.70
C PRO A 3 -10.04 15.11 10.99
N GLU A 4 -9.46 15.63 9.90
CA GLU A 4 -10.08 16.67 9.07
C GLU A 4 -11.41 16.21 8.45
N SER A 5 -11.52 14.94 8.03
CA SER A 5 -12.79 14.37 7.54
C SER A 5 -13.87 14.26 8.63
N ARG A 6 -13.50 14.40 9.90
CA ARG A 6 -14.40 14.42 11.06
C ARG A 6 -14.67 15.84 11.57
N GLY A 7 -14.22 16.87 10.86
CA GLY A 7 -14.33 18.26 11.29
C GLY A 7 -13.33 18.68 12.37
N HIS A 8 -12.33 17.85 12.66
CA HIS A 8 -11.24 18.21 13.56
C HIS A 8 -10.06 18.77 12.76
N HIS A 9 -9.82 20.07 12.91
CA HIS A 9 -8.70 20.72 12.26
C HIS A 9 -7.40 20.43 13.00
N ILE A 10 -6.44 19.78 12.34
CA ILE A 10 -5.11 19.50 12.90
C ILE A 10 -4.07 20.27 12.12
N ARG A 11 -3.28 21.07 12.83
CA ARG A 11 -2.15 21.82 12.26
C ARG A 11 -0.84 21.29 12.82
N GLU A 12 0.27 21.69 12.20
CA GLU A 12 1.61 21.26 12.59
C GLU A 12 1.90 21.51 14.08
N TYR A 13 1.47 22.64 14.62
CA TYR A 13 1.69 23.00 16.02
C TYR A 13 0.87 22.18 17.03
N ASP A 14 -0.22 21.54 16.59
CA ASP A 14 -1.10 20.70 17.44
C ASP A 14 -0.98 19.20 17.10
N PHE A 15 -0.11 18.82 16.16
CA PHE A 15 -0.01 17.44 15.68
C PHE A 15 0.46 16.46 16.76
N THR A 16 1.36 16.91 17.65
CA THR A 16 1.91 16.08 18.72
C THR A 16 1.05 16.07 19.98
N SER A 17 0.18 17.07 20.15
CA SER A 17 -0.73 17.19 21.30
C SER A 17 -2.10 16.57 21.03
N THR A 18 -2.48 16.34 19.77
CA THR A 18 -3.74 15.71 19.39
C THR A 18 -3.56 14.22 19.12
N LEU A 19 -4.32 13.39 19.84
CA LEU A 19 -4.26 11.94 19.68
C LEU A 19 -5.08 11.50 18.44
N PRO A 20 -4.53 10.65 17.56
CA PRO A 20 -5.27 10.14 16.40
C PRO A 20 -6.36 9.12 16.77
N HIS A 21 -6.22 8.46 17.93
CA HIS A 21 -7.18 7.49 18.49
C HIS A 21 -7.29 7.71 20.01
N PRO A 22 -8.45 7.50 20.65
CA PRO A 22 -8.61 7.68 22.10
C PRO A 22 -7.59 6.91 22.94
N GLU A 23 -7.25 5.69 22.53
CA GLU A 23 -6.25 4.84 23.22
C GLU A 23 -4.79 5.14 22.83
N GLY A 24 -4.56 6.13 21.96
CA GLY A 24 -3.23 6.52 21.51
C GLY A 24 -2.45 5.36 20.88
N LEU A 25 -1.15 5.26 21.22
CA LEU A 25 -0.24 4.20 20.72
C LEU A 25 -0.24 2.94 21.60
N ARG A 26 -1.00 2.89 22.70
CA ARG A 26 -0.99 1.75 23.63
C ARG A 26 -1.39 0.43 22.95
N PRO A 27 -2.46 0.37 22.11
CA PRO A 27 -2.86 -0.86 21.45
C PRO A 27 -1.78 -1.47 20.54
N LEU A 28 -0.97 -0.63 19.89
CA LEU A 28 0.14 -1.07 19.05
C LEU A 28 1.21 -1.85 19.84
N PHE A 29 1.61 -1.35 21.01
CA PHE A 29 2.63 -2.02 21.83
C PHE A 29 2.11 -3.25 22.57
N MET A 30 0.79 -3.36 22.73
CA MET A 30 0.13 -4.51 23.34
C MET A 30 -0.28 -5.58 22.32
N VAL A 31 0.01 -5.38 21.02
CA VAL A 31 -0.40 -6.26 19.92
C VAL A 31 -1.93 -6.46 19.92
N ASN A 32 -2.67 -5.41 20.26
CA ASN A 32 -4.14 -5.39 20.25
C ASN A 32 -4.62 -4.36 19.22
N GLU A 33 -4.31 -4.62 17.94
CA GLU A 33 -4.60 -3.69 16.84
C GLU A 33 -6.09 -3.63 16.47
N GLU A 34 -6.89 -4.59 16.93
CA GLU A 34 -8.34 -4.64 16.70
C GLU A 34 -9.04 -3.40 17.26
N LEU A 35 -8.53 -2.85 18.37
CA LEU A 35 -9.02 -1.60 18.97
C LEU A 35 -8.98 -0.41 18.00
N TYR A 36 -8.09 -0.41 17.01
CA TYR A 36 -8.01 0.66 16.00
C TYR A 36 -9.07 0.54 14.90
N ALA A 37 -9.73 -0.62 14.79
CA ALA A 37 -10.84 -0.85 13.87
C ALA A 37 -12.21 -0.62 14.52
N GLU A 38 -12.27 -0.44 15.84
CA GLU A 38 -13.50 -0.26 16.58
C GLU A 38 -14.21 1.05 16.24
N ASN A 39 -15.54 0.99 16.11
CA ASN A 39 -16.42 2.10 15.78
C ASN A 39 -16.03 2.82 14.48
N PRO A 40 -16.21 2.16 13.32
CA PRO A 40 -16.07 2.81 12.02
C PRO A 40 -17.06 3.96 11.84
N HIS A 41 -16.79 4.84 10.86
CA HIS A 41 -17.75 5.86 10.45
C HIS A 41 -19.07 5.22 10.02
N THR A 42 -20.18 5.84 10.42
CA THR A 42 -21.52 5.36 10.03
C THR A 42 -21.80 5.67 8.56
N ALA A 43 -22.79 4.98 7.97
CA ALA A 43 -23.21 5.28 6.60
C ALA A 43 -23.80 6.69 6.44
N GLN A 44 -24.21 7.33 7.55
CA GLN A 44 -24.74 8.69 7.59
C GLN A 44 -23.68 9.73 7.94
N HIS A 45 -22.40 9.34 8.02
CA HIS A 45 -21.30 10.27 8.28
C HIS A 45 -21.28 11.38 7.23
N ILE A 46 -21.20 12.63 7.70
CA ILE A 46 -21.05 13.79 6.84
C ILE A 46 -19.56 14.15 6.79
N PHE A 47 -18.96 14.07 5.60
CA PHE A 47 -17.56 14.37 5.41
C PHE A 47 -17.25 15.83 5.77
N GLY A 48 -16.27 16.02 6.66
CA GLY A 48 -15.87 17.31 7.18
C GLY A 48 -16.62 17.76 8.44
N THR A 49 -17.54 16.96 8.97
CA THR A 49 -18.20 17.22 10.27
C THR A 49 -18.07 16.02 11.21
N SER A 50 -18.39 16.23 12.48
CA SER A 50 -18.42 15.19 13.51
C SER A 50 -19.72 14.36 13.49
N ASP A 51 -20.68 14.71 12.64
CA ASP A 51 -21.98 14.05 12.60
C ASP A 51 -21.87 12.66 11.99
N GLY A 52 -22.11 11.61 12.79
CA GLY A 52 -21.97 10.22 12.37
C GLY A 52 -20.52 9.73 12.25
N ALA A 53 -19.55 10.51 12.76
CA ALA A 53 -18.14 10.16 12.76
C ALA A 53 -17.82 9.07 13.80
N GLY A 54 -17.03 8.08 13.40
CA GLY A 54 -16.50 7.05 14.29
C GLY A 54 -15.13 7.42 14.87
N THR A 55 -14.53 6.49 15.62
CA THR A 55 -13.17 6.65 16.17
C THR A 55 -12.12 5.84 15.43
N ALA A 56 -12.51 4.77 14.72
CA ALA A 56 -11.60 3.86 14.02
C ALA A 56 -10.59 4.58 13.12
N ILE A 57 -9.34 4.14 13.12
CA ILE A 57 -8.28 4.69 12.24
C ILE A 57 -7.83 3.69 11.17
N LEU A 58 -8.01 2.39 11.40
CA LEU A 58 -7.61 1.32 10.48
C LEU A 58 -8.78 0.36 10.30
N THR A 59 -9.37 0.32 9.11
CA THR A 59 -10.52 -0.56 8.84
C THR A 59 -10.31 -1.36 7.56
N PHE A 60 -11.17 -2.35 7.35
CA PHE A 60 -11.28 -3.11 6.11
C PHE A 60 -12.77 -3.28 5.75
N LEU A 61 -13.49 -2.16 5.64
CA LEU A 61 -14.93 -2.16 5.40
C LEU A 61 -15.26 -2.53 3.96
N GLY A 62 -14.47 -2.01 3.02
CA GLY A 62 -14.73 -2.14 1.59
C GLY A 62 -15.90 -1.28 1.12
N GLY A 63 -16.07 -1.22 -0.21
CA GLY A 63 -17.10 -0.41 -0.84
C GLY A 63 -16.77 1.09 -0.86
N PHE A 64 -17.82 1.92 -0.88
CA PHE A 64 -17.68 3.37 -0.99
C PHE A 64 -18.51 4.07 0.07
N HIS A 65 -18.00 5.22 0.51
CA HIS A 65 -18.73 6.15 1.35
C HIS A 65 -19.93 6.71 0.56
N PRO A 66 -21.18 6.63 1.06
CA PRO A 66 -22.36 6.96 0.27
C PRO A 66 -22.44 8.44 -0.13
N GLN A 67 -21.93 9.35 0.71
CA GLN A 67 -21.90 10.79 0.41
C GLN A 67 -20.78 11.18 -0.58
N THR A 68 -19.52 10.87 -0.28
CA THR A 68 -18.37 11.29 -1.13
C THR A 68 -18.16 10.38 -2.33
N GLN A 69 -18.82 9.23 -2.36
CA GLN A 69 -18.66 8.16 -3.35
C GLN A 69 -17.22 7.63 -3.47
N SER A 70 -16.31 7.99 -2.57
CA SER A 70 -14.92 7.55 -2.54
C SER A 70 -14.71 6.34 -1.62
N MET A 71 -13.55 5.70 -1.69
CA MET A 71 -13.16 4.70 -0.68
C MET A 71 -13.07 5.36 0.71
N TRP A 72 -13.26 4.57 1.77
CA TRP A 72 -13.11 5.03 3.14
C TRP A 72 -11.66 5.45 3.43
N LEU A 73 -11.45 6.60 4.06
CA LEU A 73 -10.10 7.06 4.41
C LEU A 73 -9.36 6.11 5.36
N THR A 74 -10.10 5.42 6.23
CA THR A 74 -9.58 4.40 7.16
C THR A 74 -9.12 3.14 6.42
N ASP A 75 -9.79 2.74 5.34
CA ASP A 75 -9.35 1.64 4.46
C ASP A 75 -8.11 2.05 3.65
N ILE A 76 -8.05 3.31 3.17
CA ILE A 76 -6.84 3.84 2.49
C ILE A 76 -5.65 3.86 3.46
N ALA A 77 -5.85 4.29 4.71
CA ALA A 77 -4.80 4.30 5.73
C ALA A 77 -4.29 2.89 6.03
N HIS A 78 -5.21 1.92 6.21
CA HIS A 78 -4.86 0.52 6.39
C HIS A 78 -4.07 -0.02 5.20
N HIS A 79 -4.51 0.25 3.96
CA HIS A 79 -3.82 -0.18 2.76
C HIS A 79 -2.36 0.31 2.71
N HIS A 80 -2.12 1.59 3.01
CA HIS A 80 -0.76 2.13 3.00
C HIS A 80 0.10 1.56 4.12
N LEU A 81 -0.47 1.34 5.31
CA LEU A 81 0.25 0.69 6.41
C LEU A 81 0.70 -0.72 6.01
N VAL A 82 -0.19 -1.52 5.43
CA VAL A 82 0.14 -2.87 4.95
C VAL A 82 1.20 -2.82 3.84
N MET A 83 1.09 -1.89 2.88
CA MET A 83 2.10 -1.72 1.84
C MET A 83 3.47 -1.30 2.41
N ALA A 84 3.50 -0.45 3.44
CA ALA A 84 4.74 -0.06 4.11
C ALA A 84 5.45 -1.30 4.70
N VAL A 85 4.70 -2.16 5.40
CA VAL A 85 5.23 -3.40 5.96
C VAL A 85 5.74 -4.33 4.85
N VAL A 86 4.96 -4.51 3.78
CA VAL A 86 5.33 -5.34 2.63
C VAL A 86 6.56 -4.82 1.88
N PHE A 87 6.84 -3.52 1.89
CA PHE A 87 8.03 -2.98 1.23
C PHE A 87 9.28 -2.97 2.13
N ILE A 88 9.13 -2.94 3.45
CA ILE A 88 10.26 -2.96 4.39
C ILE A 88 10.92 -4.36 4.39
N TYR A 89 10.17 -5.42 4.66
CA TYR A 89 10.73 -6.77 4.81
C TYR A 89 11.56 -7.29 3.62
N PRO A 90 11.07 -7.26 2.36
CA PRO A 90 11.85 -7.69 1.21
C PRO A 90 12.88 -6.65 0.78
N GLY A 91 12.78 -5.39 1.23
CA GLY A 91 13.79 -4.36 0.99
C GLY A 91 15.15 -4.73 1.58
N ASP A 92 15.14 -5.44 2.71
CA ASP A 92 16.34 -5.92 3.39
C ASP A 92 16.84 -7.30 2.91
N MET A 93 16.17 -7.92 1.93
CA MET A 93 16.51 -9.27 1.45
C MET A 93 17.85 -9.30 0.69
N TYR A 94 18.21 -8.21 0.02
CA TYR A 94 19.39 -8.15 -0.85
C TYR A 94 20.63 -7.70 -0.10
N ARG A 95 21.77 -8.33 -0.42
CA ARG A 95 23.04 -8.11 0.28
C ARG A 95 23.53 -6.66 0.12
N THR A 96 23.86 -6.03 1.23
CA THR A 96 24.47 -4.70 1.29
C THR A 96 25.89 -4.78 1.89
N ASN A 97 26.51 -3.63 2.18
CA ASN A 97 27.88 -3.52 2.71
C ASN A 97 28.12 -4.23 4.05
N TRP A 98 27.07 -4.65 4.75
CA TRP A 98 27.16 -5.40 6.02
C TRP A 98 27.32 -6.91 5.86
N GLY A 99 27.42 -7.42 4.62
CA GLY A 99 27.72 -8.82 4.33
C GLY A 99 26.57 -9.81 4.60
N ILE A 100 25.43 -9.35 5.11
CA ILE A 100 24.20 -10.13 5.31
C ILE A 100 23.24 -9.86 4.14
N GLY A 101 22.58 -10.92 3.66
CA GLY A 101 21.59 -10.86 2.57
C GLY A 101 21.98 -11.68 1.33
N HIS A 102 21.07 -11.73 0.36
CA HIS A 102 21.24 -12.50 -0.86
C HIS A 102 21.87 -11.68 -1.99
N SER A 103 22.84 -12.27 -2.70
CA SER A 103 23.35 -11.69 -3.95
C SER A 103 22.42 -12.06 -5.10
N MET A 104 21.94 -11.05 -5.84
CA MET A 104 21.08 -11.27 -7.00
C MET A 104 21.78 -12.11 -8.08
N LYS A 105 23.11 -11.93 -8.23
CA LYS A 105 23.92 -12.71 -9.17
C LYS A 105 23.90 -14.19 -8.83
N GLU A 106 24.17 -14.51 -7.56
CA GLU A 106 24.20 -15.88 -7.07
C GLU A 106 22.82 -16.54 -7.22
N ILE A 107 21.74 -15.82 -6.90
CA ILE A 107 20.37 -16.32 -7.06
C ILE A 107 20.09 -16.66 -8.53
N LEU A 108 20.43 -15.76 -9.47
CA LEU A 108 20.16 -15.95 -10.89
C LEU A 108 21.01 -17.06 -11.50
N ASP A 109 22.31 -17.11 -11.18
CA ASP A 109 23.23 -18.13 -11.69
C ASP A 109 22.89 -19.54 -11.17
N ALA A 110 22.36 -19.63 -9.95
CA ALA A 110 21.87 -20.88 -9.35
C ALA A 110 20.49 -21.30 -9.89
N HIS A 111 19.75 -20.41 -10.56
CA HIS A 111 18.42 -20.66 -11.09
C HIS A 111 18.49 -21.45 -12.41
N VAL A 112 18.90 -22.71 -12.32
CA VAL A 112 18.97 -23.66 -13.45
C VAL A 112 17.76 -24.60 -13.39
N PRO A 113 16.99 -24.74 -14.48
CA PRO A 113 15.83 -25.62 -14.48
C PRO A 113 16.25 -27.08 -14.25
N PRO A 114 15.50 -27.86 -13.46
CA PRO A 114 15.89 -29.20 -13.06
C PRO A 114 16.04 -30.18 -14.23
N LYS A 115 15.27 -30.02 -15.33
CA LYS A 115 15.40 -30.74 -16.61
C LYS A 115 14.75 -29.95 -17.76
N GLY A 116 15.27 -30.06 -19.00
CA GLY A 116 14.58 -29.60 -20.22
C GLY A 116 15.46 -28.95 -21.30
N ARG A 117 14.82 -28.47 -22.38
CA ARG A 117 15.43 -27.74 -23.53
C ARG A 117 15.50 -26.21 -23.33
N LEU A 118 15.39 -25.75 -22.08
CA LEU A 118 15.27 -24.31 -21.75
C LEU A 118 16.61 -23.58 -21.61
N GLY A 119 17.71 -24.19 -22.06
CA GLY A 119 19.04 -23.57 -22.09
C GLY A 119 19.82 -23.65 -20.77
N ALA A 120 20.85 -22.82 -20.64
CA ALA A 120 21.83 -22.86 -19.55
C ALA A 120 21.41 -22.13 -18.26
N GLY A 121 20.15 -21.72 -18.13
CA GLY A 121 19.64 -20.90 -17.02
C GLY A 121 19.86 -19.40 -17.22
N HIS A 122 19.74 -18.60 -16.15
CA HIS A 122 19.88 -17.13 -16.18
C HIS A 122 21.34 -16.62 -16.06
N ARG A 123 22.32 -17.42 -16.49
CA ARG A 123 23.74 -17.05 -16.39
C ARG A 123 24.06 -15.82 -17.23
N GLY A 124 24.74 -14.82 -16.64
CA GLY A 124 25.10 -13.59 -17.35
C GLY A 124 23.96 -12.59 -17.55
N LEU A 125 22.73 -12.92 -17.08
CA LEU A 125 21.56 -12.07 -17.25
C LEU A 125 21.67 -10.79 -16.42
N LEU A 126 22.21 -10.90 -15.20
CA LEU A 126 22.36 -9.74 -14.34
C LEU A 126 23.31 -8.72 -14.99
N GLU A 127 24.45 -9.16 -15.49
CA GLU A 127 25.43 -8.32 -16.19
C GLU A 127 24.82 -7.68 -17.43
N THR A 128 24.06 -8.46 -18.21
CA THR A 128 23.36 -7.95 -19.40
C THR A 128 22.36 -6.84 -19.04
N ILE A 129 21.66 -6.95 -17.91
CA ILE A 129 20.71 -5.93 -17.44
C ILE A 129 21.44 -4.74 -16.81
N THR A 130 22.47 -4.96 -15.99
CA THR A 130 23.18 -3.86 -15.30
C THR A 130 24.01 -3.01 -16.26
N ASP A 131 24.57 -3.61 -17.30
CA ASP A 131 25.48 -2.92 -18.23
C ASP A 131 24.73 -2.21 -19.39
N SER A 132 23.43 -2.47 -19.56
CA SER A 132 22.61 -1.87 -20.63
C SER A 132 21.49 -0.99 -20.09
N LEU A 133 21.64 0.33 -20.27
CA LEU A 133 20.57 1.28 -19.94
C LEU A 133 19.31 1.05 -20.78
N HIS A 134 19.46 0.63 -22.05
CA HIS A 134 18.33 0.32 -22.92
C HIS A 134 17.53 -0.87 -22.38
N MET A 135 18.20 -1.87 -21.82
CA MET A 135 17.53 -3.02 -21.21
C MET A 135 16.80 -2.63 -19.92
N GLN A 136 17.42 -1.81 -19.06
CA GLN A 136 16.78 -1.31 -17.84
C GLN A 136 15.54 -0.46 -18.15
N LEU A 137 15.66 0.47 -19.09
CA LEU A 137 14.55 1.32 -19.51
C LEU A 137 13.44 0.49 -20.16
N GLY A 138 13.79 -0.48 -21.01
CA GLY A 138 12.81 -1.37 -21.64
C GLY A 138 11.98 -2.14 -20.60
N LEU A 139 12.64 -2.73 -19.59
CA LEU A 139 11.97 -3.47 -18.52
C LEU A 139 11.14 -2.55 -17.59
N ALA A 140 11.65 -1.36 -17.28
CA ALA A 140 10.94 -0.36 -16.49
C ALA A 140 9.67 0.14 -17.21
N LEU A 141 9.74 0.42 -18.51
CA LEU A 141 8.59 0.85 -19.29
C LEU A 141 7.57 -0.28 -19.50
N ALA A 142 8.03 -1.52 -19.69
CA ALA A 142 7.15 -2.68 -19.80
C ALA A 142 6.35 -2.90 -18.50
N SER A 143 7.02 -2.90 -17.34
CA SER A 143 6.37 -3.03 -16.03
C SER A 143 5.43 -1.87 -15.72
N PHE A 144 5.85 -0.62 -16.03
CA PHE A 144 4.99 0.55 -15.88
C PHE A 144 3.75 0.51 -16.79
N GLY A 145 3.90 0.04 -18.03
CA GLY A 145 2.79 -0.15 -18.97
C GLY A 145 1.75 -1.14 -18.43
N VAL A 146 2.22 -2.29 -17.94
CA VAL A 146 1.35 -3.31 -17.31
C VAL A 146 0.67 -2.77 -16.07
N HIS A 147 1.32 -1.92 -15.26
CA HIS A 147 0.66 -1.29 -14.11
C HIS A 147 -0.39 -0.24 -14.51
N LYS A 148 -0.13 0.54 -15.57
CA LYS A 148 -1.04 1.60 -16.03
C LYS A 148 -2.35 1.09 -16.61
N GLN A 149 -2.32 -0.07 -17.28
CA GLN A 149 -3.51 -0.65 -17.91
C GLN A 149 -4.63 -0.99 -16.88
N PRO A 150 -4.40 -1.79 -15.82
CA PRO A 150 -5.39 -2.06 -14.80
C PRO A 150 -5.66 -0.84 -13.93
N HIS A 151 -4.72 0.10 -13.73
CA HIS A 151 -5.00 1.34 -13.02
C HIS A 151 -6.09 2.17 -13.72
N LYS A 152 -6.02 2.31 -15.05
CA LYS A 152 -7.07 2.99 -15.84
C LYS A 152 -8.39 2.23 -15.77
N SER A 153 -8.36 0.90 -15.89
CA SER A 153 -9.56 0.07 -15.79
C SER A 153 -10.18 0.09 -14.39
N ALA A 154 -9.38 0.12 -13.33
CA ALA A 154 -9.83 0.21 -11.96
C ALA A 154 -10.43 1.58 -11.67
N LEU A 155 -9.78 2.68 -12.05
CA LEU A 155 -10.38 4.01 -11.91
C LEU A 155 -11.67 4.15 -12.74
N GLY A 156 -11.71 3.58 -13.94
CA GLY A 156 -12.93 3.50 -14.76
C GLY A 156 -14.04 2.72 -14.08
N ALA A 157 -13.77 1.50 -13.62
CA ALA A 157 -14.74 0.65 -12.93
C ALA A 157 -15.21 1.24 -11.59
N LEU A 158 -14.32 1.91 -10.84
CA LEU A 158 -14.69 2.63 -9.62
C LEU A 158 -15.62 3.81 -9.98
N GLY A 159 -15.38 4.53 -11.07
CA GLY A 159 -16.26 5.60 -11.58
C GLY A 159 -17.60 5.09 -12.12
N ASP A 160 -17.61 3.99 -12.87
CA ASP A 160 -18.83 3.41 -13.46
C ASP A 160 -19.72 2.78 -12.39
N ALA A 161 -19.14 2.12 -11.37
CA ALA A 161 -19.87 1.61 -10.21
C ALA A 161 -20.49 2.71 -9.33
N GLN A 162 -19.99 3.95 -9.43
CA GLN A 162 -20.60 5.14 -8.80
C GLN A 162 -21.77 5.69 -9.63
N CYS A 163 -21.75 5.51 -10.96
CA CYS A 163 -22.81 5.95 -11.87
C CYS A 163 -24.07 5.06 -11.79
N VAL A 164 -23.91 3.73 -11.67
CA VAL A 164 -25.01 2.75 -11.62
C VAL A 164 -25.78 2.76 -10.28
N ARG A 165 -25.23 3.40 -9.24
CA ARG A 165 -25.88 3.53 -7.92
C ARG A 165 -26.68 4.83 -7.73
N ARG A 166 -26.99 5.54 -8.83
CA ARG A 166 -27.96 6.66 -8.85
C ARG A 166 -29.30 6.22 -9.40
#